data_AF-A0A8T4DLZ0-F1
#
_entry.id   AF-A0A8T4DLZ0-F1
#
_cell.length_a   1.000
_cell.length_b   1.000
_cell.length_c   1.000
_cell.angle_alpha   90.00
_cell.angle_beta   90.00
_cell.angle_gamma   90.00
#
_symmetry.space_group_name_H-M   'P 1'
#
loop_
_entity.id
_entity.type
_entity.pdbx_description
1 polymer ?
#
loop_
_entity_poly.entity_id
_entity_poly.type
_entity_poly.pdbx_seq_one_letter_code
_entity_poly.pdbx_strand_id
1 'polypeptide(L)'
;MVKRATFGSVRRLGSRYGRTVRFKLGKIEAVQRKNHKCPYCNYEKVRRKALGIWHCNKCGAEFTNKAYTVDKVSSQRLALERAGEEA
;
A
#
# COMPACT_ATOMS: atom_id res chain seq x y z
N MET A 1 14.74 26.71 9.13
CA MET A 1 14.97 25.32 9.57
C MET A 1 14.14 24.37 8.71
N VAL A 2 14.75 23.56 7.84
CA VAL A 2 14.01 22.68 6.91
C VAL A 2 13.40 21.51 7.68
N LYS A 3 12.06 21.46 7.81
CA LYS A 3 11.34 20.31 8.35
C LYS A 3 11.55 19.11 7.40
N ARG A 4 12.42 18.18 7.78
CA ARG A 4 12.58 16.90 7.06
C ARG A 4 11.41 16.01 7.43
N ALA A 5 10.65 15.55 6.43
CA ALA A 5 9.57 14.59 6.64
C ALA A 5 10.14 13.29 7.23
N THR A 6 9.79 13.01 8.48
CA THR A 6 10.14 11.78 9.19
C THR A 6 8.88 10.97 9.46
N PHE A 7 8.87 9.71 9.01
CA PHE A 7 7.76 8.81 9.27
C PHE A 7 7.80 8.34 10.73
N GLY A 8 6.67 8.48 11.45
CA GLY A 8 6.57 8.09 12.86
C GLY A 8 6.81 6.60 13.11
N SER A 9 6.39 5.73 12.16
CA SER A 9 6.53 4.28 12.29
C SER A 9 7.99 3.80 12.36
N VAL A 10 8.88 4.52 11.67
CA VAL A 10 10.30 4.18 11.51
C VAL A 10 11.11 4.53 12.75
N ARG A 11 10.54 5.33 13.66
CA ARG A 11 11.18 5.73 14.92
C ARG A 11 11.53 4.52 15.81
N ARG A 12 10.79 3.40 15.69
CA ARG A 12 11.08 2.12 16.37
C ARG A 12 12.48 1.54 16.06
N LEU A 13 13.08 1.95 14.95
CA LEU A 13 14.38 1.44 14.52
C LEU A 13 15.56 2.14 15.22
N GLY A 14 15.32 3.26 15.92
CA GLY A 14 16.38 4.02 16.60
C GLY A 14 17.42 4.56 15.61
N SER A 15 18.70 4.49 15.98
CA SER A 15 19.84 4.93 15.16
C SER A 15 20.24 3.96 14.05
N ARG A 16 19.69 2.73 14.04
CA ARG A 16 20.11 1.64 13.14
C ARG A 16 19.69 1.86 11.68
N TYR A 17 20.37 1.16 10.76
CA TYR A 17 20.06 1.02 9.33
C TYR A 17 20.20 2.30 8.46
N GLY A 18 20.67 3.41 9.03
CA GLY A 18 20.91 4.66 8.29
C GLY A 18 19.62 5.40 7.88
N ARG A 19 19.75 6.62 7.35
CA ARG A 19 18.59 7.48 7.04
C ARG A 19 17.82 7.02 5.79
N THR A 20 18.52 6.66 4.73
CA THR A 20 17.92 6.39 3.41
C THR A 20 17.04 5.15 3.43
N VAL A 21 17.51 4.06 4.02
CA VAL A 21 16.75 2.81 4.16
C VAL A 21 15.50 3.04 5.02
N ARG A 22 15.67 3.72 6.15
CA ARG A 22 14.57 4.12 7.04
C ARG A 22 13.51 4.95 6.32
N PHE A 23 13.93 5.90 5.48
CA PHE A 23 13.00 6.73 4.73
C PHE A 23 12.20 5.93 3.68
N LYS A 24 12.86 5.00 2.96
CA LYS A 24 12.18 4.10 2.02
C LYS A 24 11.17 3.20 2.73
N LEU A 25 11.57 2.59 3.84
CA LEU A 25 10.68 1.75 4.66
C LEU A 25 9.48 2.55 5.17
N GLY A 26 9.70 3.77 5.66
CA GLY A 26 8.63 4.62 6.17
C GLY A 26 7.56 4.97 5.13
N LYS A 27 7.96 5.17 3.87
CA LYS A 27 7.01 5.35 2.76
C LYS A 27 6.13 4.11 2.60
N ILE A 28 6.73 2.93 2.58
CA ILE A 28 6.00 1.65 2.41
C ILE A 28 5.09 1.40 3.63
N GLU A 29 5.61 1.60 4.84
CA GLU A 29 4.85 1.42 6.09
C GLU A 29 3.67 2.39 6.21
N ALA A 30 3.83 3.63 5.75
CA ALA A 30 2.76 4.63 5.76
C ALA A 30 1.63 4.24 4.80
N VAL A 31 1.98 3.71 3.63
CA VAL A 31 0.98 3.27 2.63
C VAL A 31 0.27 2.02 3.10
N GLN A 32 1.00 0.98 3.53
CA GLN A 32 0.39 -0.31 3.90
C GLN A 32 -0.52 -0.24 5.14
N ARG A 33 -0.24 0.70 6.06
CA ARG A 33 -1.01 0.88 7.32
C ARG A 33 -2.20 1.83 7.14
N LYS A 34 -2.31 2.48 5.98
CA LYS A 34 -3.44 3.35 5.68
C LYS A 34 -4.71 2.50 5.57
N ASN A 35 -5.85 3.08 5.92
CA ASN A 35 -7.13 2.47 5.56
C ASN A 35 -7.33 2.58 4.05
N HIS A 36 -7.68 1.47 3.41
CA HIS A 36 -7.92 1.43 1.97
C HIS A 36 -9.40 1.25 1.64
N LYS A 37 -9.79 1.67 0.44
CA LYS A 37 -11.12 1.45 -0.13
C LYS A 37 -11.31 -0.03 -0.47
N CYS A 38 -12.42 -0.61 -0.04
CA CYS A 38 -12.82 -1.95 -0.40
C CYS A 38 -13.37 -2.01 -1.84
N PRO A 39 -12.94 -2.95 -2.70
CA PRO A 39 -13.51 -3.08 -4.04
C PRO A 39 -14.97 -3.57 -4.04
N TYR A 40 -15.42 -4.24 -2.97
CA TYR A 40 -16.78 -4.79 -2.88
C TYR A 40 -17.78 -3.78 -2.30
N CYS A 41 -17.47 -3.18 -1.14
CA CYS A 41 -18.40 -2.28 -0.46
C CYS A 41 -18.04 -0.79 -0.60
N ASN A 42 -16.90 -0.44 -1.21
CA ASN A 42 -16.41 0.93 -1.39
C ASN A 42 -16.10 1.73 -0.12
N TYR A 43 -16.15 1.12 1.07
CA TYR A 43 -15.77 1.77 2.33
C TYR A 43 -14.26 1.72 2.60
N GLU A 44 -13.74 2.76 3.25
CA GLU A 44 -12.35 2.89 3.69
C GLU A 44 -12.09 2.17 5.03
N LYS A 45 -12.38 0.87 5.08
CA LYS A 45 -12.20 0.04 6.30
C LYS A 45 -11.40 -1.25 6.04
N VAL A 46 -10.65 -1.29 4.94
CA VAL A 46 -9.80 -2.44 4.61
C VAL A 46 -8.50 -2.35 5.39
N ARG A 47 -8.09 -3.48 5.97
CA ARG A 47 -6.81 -3.68 6.64
C ARG A 47 -6.06 -4.88 6.06
N ARG A 48 -4.74 -4.81 6.13
CA ARG A 48 -3.86 -5.90 5.68
C ARG A 48 -3.84 -7.02 6.71
N LYS A 49 -4.07 -8.27 6.30
CA LYS A 49 -3.96 -9.45 7.15
C LYS A 49 -2.59 -10.12 7.00
N ALA A 50 -2.17 -10.33 5.75
CA ALA A 50 -0.86 -10.89 5.40
C ALA A 50 -0.29 -10.22 4.14
N LEU A 51 0.86 -10.68 3.64
CA LEU A 51 1.36 -10.25 2.33
C LEU A 51 0.32 -10.57 1.25
N GLY A 52 -0.17 -9.54 0.56
CA GLY A 52 -1.15 -9.68 -0.52
C GLY A 52 -2.56 -10.06 -0.11
N ILE A 53 -2.81 -10.42 1.15
CA ILE A 53 -4.15 -10.76 1.66
C ILE A 53 -4.70 -9.59 2.48
N TRP A 54 -5.89 -9.13 2.09
CA TRP A 54 -6.59 -7.98 2.66
C TRP A 54 -7.96 -8.38 3.19
N HIS A 55 -8.37 -7.78 4.29
CA HIS A 55 -9.66 -8.04 4.94
C HIS A 55 -10.42 -6.73 5.13
N CYS A 56 -11.69 -6.70 4.75
CA CYS A 56 -12.58 -5.57 4.99
C CYS A 56 -13.38 -5.76 6.28
N ASN A 57 -13.18 -4.88 7.27
CA ASN A 57 -13.92 -4.96 8.54
C ASN A 57 -15.41 -4.61 8.40
N LYS A 58 -15.87 -4.07 7.25
CA LYS A 58 -17.29 -3.71 7.05
C LYS A 58 -18.09 -4.88 6.50
N CYS A 59 -17.64 -5.48 5.39
CA CYS A 59 -18.36 -6.55 4.70
C CYS A 59 -17.80 -7.94 4.98
N GLY A 60 -16.71 -8.07 5.72
CA GLY A 60 -16.07 -9.36 6.03
C GLY A 60 -15.32 -10.00 4.86
N ALA A 61 -15.28 -9.36 3.68
CA ALA A 61 -14.62 -9.92 2.51
C ALA A 61 -13.10 -9.99 2.71
N GLU A 62 -12.53 -11.17 2.45
CA GLU A 62 -11.10 -11.41 2.32
C GLU A 62 -10.74 -11.52 0.84
N PHE A 63 -9.72 -10.78 0.39
CA PHE A 63 -9.33 -10.76 -1.02
C PHE A 63 -7.83 -10.56 -1.23
N THR A 64 -7.38 -10.95 -2.41
CA THR A 64 -5.97 -10.85 -2.83
C THR A 64 -5.72 -9.56 -3.61
N ASN A 65 -4.65 -8.85 -3.28
CA ASN A 65 -4.18 -7.68 -4.04
C ASN A 65 -2.65 -7.53 -3.88
N LYS A 66 -2.08 -6.39 -4.29
CA LYS A 66 -0.64 -6.09 -4.14
C LYS A 66 -0.21 -6.20 -2.66
N ALA A 67 1.08 -6.43 -2.46
CA ALA A 67 1.66 -6.70 -1.14
C ALA A 67 1.51 -5.52 -0.16
N TYR A 68 1.60 -4.28 -0.64
CA TYR A 68 1.62 -3.07 0.19
C TYR A 68 0.52 -2.04 -0.17
N THR A 69 -0.21 -2.25 -1.26
CA THR A 69 -1.26 -1.34 -1.74
C THR A 69 -2.50 -2.12 -2.17
N VAL A 70 -3.65 -1.45 -2.14
CA VAL A 70 -4.94 -2.00 -2.60
C VAL A 70 -5.37 -1.37 -3.94
N ASP A 71 -4.47 -0.65 -4.60
CA ASP A 71 -4.78 0.09 -5.81
C ASP A 71 -5.15 -0.82 -6.98
N LYS A 72 -5.97 -0.30 -7.89
CA LYS A 72 -6.23 -0.92 -9.19
C LYS A 72 -4.90 -1.20 -9.91
N VAL A 73 -4.93 -2.16 -10.83
CA VAL A 73 -3.79 -2.52 -11.68
C VAL A 73 -3.16 -1.25 -12.26
N SER A 74 -1.83 -1.15 -12.28
CA SER A 74 -1.15 0.04 -12.80
C SER A 74 -1.67 0.36 -14.21
N SER A 75 -1.91 1.63 -14.50
CA SER A 75 -2.30 2.12 -15.83
C SER A 75 -1.37 1.60 -16.93
N GLN A 76 -0.11 1.36 -16.61
CA GLN A 76 0.89 0.76 -17.49
C GLN A 76 0.53 -0.66 -17.96
N ARG A 77 -0.06 -1.49 -17.10
CA ARG A 77 -0.48 -2.84 -17.48
C ARG A 77 -1.79 -2.84 -18.26
N LEU A 78 -2.74 -1.97 -17.89
CA LEU A 78 -3.94 -1.72 -18.68
C LEU A 78 -3.61 -1.15 -20.07
N ALA A 79 -2.57 -0.33 -20.19
CA ALA A 79 -2.08 0.18 -21.48
C ALA A 79 -1.43 -0.92 -22.32
N LEU A 80 -0.66 -1.83 -21.70
CA LEU A 80 -0.07 -2.99 -22.38
C LEU A 80 -1.14 -4.00 -22.83
N GLU A 81 -2.16 -4.26 -22.01
CA GLU A 81 -3.26 -5.17 -22.34
C GLU A 81 -4.12 -4.62 -23.50
N ARG A 82 -4.37 -3.30 -23.56
CA ARG A 82 -5.08 -2.65 -24.69
C ARG A 82 -4.26 -2.63 -25.99
N ALA A 83 -2.96 -2.40 -25.90
CA ALA A 83 -2.08 -2.44 -27.07
C ALA A 83 -1.97 -3.84 -27.70
N GLY A 84 -2.31 -4.90 -26.96
CA GLY A 84 -2.34 -6.28 -27.45
C GLY A 84 -3.67 -6.69 -28.12
N GLU A 85 -4.76 -5.95 -27.93
CA GLU A 85 -6.05 -6.22 -28.59
C GLU A 85 -6.18 -5.50 -29.96
N GLU A 86 -5.29 -4.56 -30.26
CA GLU A 86 -5.26 -3.79 -31.51
C GLU A 86 -4.26 -4.34 -32.56
N ALA A 87 -3.63 -5.50 -32.29
CA ALA A 87 -2.71 -6.21 -33.18
C ALA A 87 -3.30 -7.55 -33.65
#